data_AF-A0A7W7VD89-F1
#
_entry.id   AF-A0A7W7VD89-F1
#
_cell.length_a   1.000
_cell.length_b   1.000
_cell.length_c   1.000
_cell.angle_alpha   90.00
_cell.angle_beta   90.00
_cell.angle_gamma   90.00
#
_symmetry.space_group_name_H-M   'P 1'
#
loop_
_entity.id
_entity.type
_entity.pdbx_description
1 polymer ?
#
loop_
_entity_poly.entity_id
_entity_poly.type
_entity_poly.pdbx_seq_one_letter_code
_entity_poly.pdbx_strand_id
1 'polypeptide(L)'
;MRIPRIVHEAPRESRKMAQQVLVQLVDDLDGTSSDDVSTLTFGLDGVTYEIDLGSPNAEKLRKTFEEYVAAARRTGGRLRRGTAPARGSADPGEAALVREWALENGYELSGRGRIPGHVIEAYKESKTAKPSKRRNARKKS
;
A
#
# COMPACT_ATOMS: atom_id res chain seq x y z
N MET A 1 -72.39 3.57 -27.57
CA MET A 1 -71.66 2.40 -27.01
C MET A 1 -70.30 2.30 -27.70
N ARG A 2 -69.21 2.69 -27.02
CA ARG A 2 -67.82 2.47 -27.47
C ARG A 2 -67.05 1.98 -26.24
N ILE A 3 -66.51 0.78 -26.35
CA ILE A 3 -65.79 0.06 -25.30
C ILE A 3 -64.36 0.63 -25.21
N PRO A 4 -63.81 0.93 -24.02
CA PRO A 4 -62.41 1.32 -23.90
C PRO A 4 -61.50 0.10 -24.14
N ARG A 5 -60.55 0.24 -25.06
CA ARG A 5 -59.47 -0.73 -25.27
C ARG A 5 -58.44 -0.53 -24.16
N ILE A 6 -58.50 -1.36 -23.13
CA ILE A 6 -57.44 -1.47 -22.13
C ILE A 6 -56.22 -2.07 -22.83
N VAL A 7 -55.22 -1.24 -23.13
CA VAL A 7 -53.88 -1.73 -23.46
C VAL A 7 -53.23 -2.14 -22.14
N HIS A 8 -53.09 -3.45 -21.93
CA HIS A 8 -52.20 -3.96 -20.88
C HIS A 8 -50.78 -3.78 -21.39
N GLU A 9 -50.12 -2.70 -20.96
CA GLU A 9 -48.67 -2.60 -21.10
C GLU A 9 -48.05 -3.51 -20.03
N ALA A 10 -47.50 -4.65 -20.47
CA ALA A 10 -46.78 -5.55 -19.59
C ALA A 10 -45.54 -4.84 -19.03
N PRO A 11 -45.17 -5.05 -17.75
CA PRO A 11 -43.96 -4.46 -17.20
C PRO A 11 -42.76 -4.95 -17.99
N ARG A 12 -41.93 -4.03 -18.49
CA ARG A 12 -40.61 -4.39 -19.01
C ARG A 12 -39.78 -4.92 -17.86
N GLU A 13 -39.58 -6.23 -17.85
CA GLU A 13 -38.68 -6.91 -16.94
C GLU A 13 -37.29 -6.25 -17.05
N SER A 14 -36.87 -5.54 -16.01
CA SER A 14 -35.52 -5.00 -15.92
C SER A 14 -34.55 -6.17 -15.91
N ARG A 15 -33.94 -6.51 -17.05
CA ARG A 15 -32.72 -7.33 -17.05
C ARG A 15 -31.72 -6.63 -16.13
N LYS A 16 -31.46 -7.20 -14.96
CA LYS A 16 -30.43 -6.72 -14.04
C LYS A 16 -29.12 -6.69 -14.82
N MET A 17 -28.58 -5.49 -15.04
CA MET A 17 -27.26 -5.33 -15.62
C MET A 17 -26.23 -5.62 -14.53
N ALA A 18 -25.33 -6.58 -14.78
CA ALA A 18 -24.16 -6.82 -13.97
C ALA A 18 -22.91 -6.63 -14.85
N GLN A 19 -21.92 -5.89 -14.35
CA GLN A 19 -20.65 -5.65 -15.01
C GLN A 19 -19.53 -6.16 -14.10
N GLN A 20 -18.53 -6.83 -14.68
CA GLN A 20 -17.31 -7.24 -13.99
C GLN A 20 -16.12 -6.60 -14.67
N VAL A 21 -15.28 -5.91 -13.89
CA VAL A 21 -13.98 -5.39 -14.31
C VAL A 21 -12.92 -6.36 -13.80
N LEU A 22 -12.16 -6.98 -14.71
CA LEU A 22 -11.03 -7.83 -14.37
C LEU A 22 -9.74 -7.01 -14.54
N VAL A 23 -8.96 -6.90 -13.46
CA VAL A 23 -7.61 -6.34 -13.50
C VAL A 23 -6.65 -7.51 -13.24
N GLN A 24 -5.74 -7.75 -14.17
CA GLN A 24 -4.75 -8.82 -14.07
C GLN A 24 -3.39 -8.31 -14.51
N LEU A 25 -2.34 -8.88 -13.91
CA LEU A 25 -0.96 -8.66 -14.34
C LEU A 25 -0.66 -9.52 -15.57
N VAL A 26 0.12 -8.96 -16.49
CA VAL A 26 0.41 -9.56 -17.80
C VAL A 26 1.92 -9.64 -17.96
N ASP A 27 2.42 -10.76 -18.49
CA ASP A 27 3.81 -10.92 -18.86
C ASP A 27 4.16 -9.99 -20.04
N ASP A 28 5.18 -9.15 -19.86
CA ASP A 28 5.60 -8.13 -20.83
C ASP A 28 6.21 -8.72 -22.12
N LEU A 29 6.67 -9.97 -22.11
CA LEU A 29 7.32 -10.61 -23.26
C LEU A 29 6.36 -11.39 -24.15
N ASP A 30 5.42 -12.12 -23.55
CA ASP A 30 4.51 -12.99 -24.31
C ASP A 30 3.03 -12.58 -24.21
N GLY A 31 2.69 -11.60 -23.37
CA GLY A 31 1.34 -11.10 -23.21
C GLY A 31 0.40 -12.05 -22.47
N THR A 32 0.92 -13.13 -21.87
CA THR A 32 0.11 -14.07 -21.09
C THR A 32 -0.26 -13.48 -19.74
N SER A 33 -1.50 -13.73 -19.30
CA SER A 33 -2.00 -13.28 -18.00
C SER A 33 -2.13 -14.48 -17.08
N SER A 34 -1.51 -14.41 -15.90
CA SER A 34 -1.47 -15.51 -14.93
C SER A 34 -1.23 -14.97 -13.52
N ASP A 35 -1.60 -15.76 -12.51
CA ASP A 35 -1.47 -15.39 -11.10
C ASP A 35 0.00 -15.39 -10.61
N ASP A 36 0.90 -15.97 -11.39
CA ASP A 36 2.33 -16.10 -11.09
C ASP A 36 3.19 -15.04 -11.78
N VAL A 37 2.59 -14.11 -12.54
CA VAL A 37 3.31 -12.97 -13.09
C VAL A 37 3.83 -12.11 -11.93
N SER A 38 5.09 -11.71 -12.01
CA SER A 38 5.74 -10.90 -10.98
C SER A 38 6.76 -9.93 -11.56
N THR A 39 6.89 -8.77 -10.93
CA THR A 39 7.86 -7.74 -11.33
C THR A 39 9.27 -8.12 -10.92
N LEU A 40 10.20 -8.13 -11.87
CA LEU A 40 11.63 -8.29 -11.65
C LEU A 40 12.38 -6.99 -11.94
N THR A 41 13.28 -6.63 -11.02
CA THR A 41 14.20 -5.51 -11.21
C THR A 41 15.58 -6.02 -11.63
N PHE A 42 16.15 -5.45 -12.69
CA PHE A 42 17.52 -5.72 -13.13
C PHE A 42 18.20 -4.44 -13.61
N GLY A 43 19.50 -4.50 -13.92
CA GLY A 43 20.24 -3.32 -14.36
C GLY A 43 21.34 -3.61 -15.37
N LEU A 44 21.60 -2.62 -16.21
CA LEU A 44 22.64 -2.65 -17.24
C LEU A 44 23.20 -1.23 -17.41
N ASP A 45 24.53 -1.10 -17.42
CA ASP A 45 25.23 0.18 -17.61
C ASP A 45 24.76 1.33 -16.71
N GLY A 46 24.40 1.01 -15.46
CA GLY A 46 23.95 1.97 -14.46
C GLY A 46 22.46 2.35 -14.55
N VAL A 47 21.73 1.84 -15.55
CA VAL A 47 20.27 2.00 -15.66
C VAL A 47 19.56 0.82 -15.00
N THR A 48 18.49 1.11 -14.26
CA THR A 48 17.63 0.10 -13.62
C THR A 48 16.34 -0.06 -14.41
N TYR A 49 15.94 -1.31 -14.64
CA TYR A 49 14.75 -1.70 -15.38
C TYR A 49 13.84 -2.55 -14.49
N GLU A 50 12.54 -2.47 -14.76
CA GLU A 50 11.53 -3.37 -14.22
C GLU A 50 10.82 -4.07 -15.38
N ILE A 51 10.41 -5.32 -15.17
CA ILE A 51 9.68 -6.13 -16.15
C ILE A 51 8.76 -7.11 -15.42
N ASP A 52 7.51 -7.22 -15.86
CA ASP A 52 6.54 -8.17 -15.34
C ASP A 52 6.62 -9.47 -16.12
N LEU A 53 6.96 -10.58 -15.45
CA LEU A 53 7.16 -11.88 -16.09
C LEU A 53 6.46 -13.01 -15.33
N GLY A 54 5.83 -13.91 -16.08
CA GLY A 54 5.39 -15.23 -15.60
C GLY A 54 6.57 -16.11 -15.22
N SER A 55 6.33 -17.17 -14.43
CA SER A 55 7.41 -18.00 -13.86
C SER A 55 8.44 -18.50 -14.87
N PRO A 56 8.07 -19.01 -16.07
CA PRO A 56 9.04 -19.50 -17.04
C PRO A 56 9.97 -18.40 -17.57
N ASN A 57 9.45 -17.23 -17.90
CA ASN A 57 10.25 -16.10 -18.40
C ASN A 57 11.09 -15.49 -17.28
N ALA A 58 10.55 -15.42 -16.07
CA ALA A 58 11.26 -14.99 -14.88
C ALA A 58 12.46 -15.91 -14.55
N GLU A 59 12.30 -17.22 -14.68
CA GLU A 59 13.39 -18.19 -14.51
C GLU A 59 14.45 -18.04 -15.62
N LYS A 60 14.00 -17.91 -16.87
CA LYS A 60 14.90 -17.67 -18.01
C LYS A 60 15.77 -16.43 -17.80
N LEU A 61 15.20 -15.32 -17.35
CA LEU A 61 15.96 -14.10 -17.05
C LEU A 61 17.04 -14.36 -15.99
N ARG A 62 16.68 -15.00 -14.87
CA ARG A 62 17.63 -15.32 -13.79
C ARG A 62 18.77 -16.23 -14.27
N LYS A 63 18.45 -17.20 -15.12
CA LYS A 63 19.43 -18.11 -15.71
C LYS A 63 20.39 -17.39 -16.66
N THR A 64 19.92 -16.43 -17.46
CA THR A 64 20.80 -15.60 -18.30
C THR A 64 21.84 -14.83 -17.49
N PHE A 65 21.50 -14.38 -16.28
CA PHE A 65 22.43 -13.69 -15.39
C PHE A 65 23.34 -14.62 -14.58
N GLU A 66 23.10 -15.93 -14.55
CA GLU A 66 23.75 -16.88 -13.64
C GLU A 66 25.28 -16.86 -13.75
N GLU A 67 25.82 -16.95 -14.97
CA GLU A 67 27.26 -16.94 -15.23
C GLU A 67 27.91 -15.62 -14.79
N TYR A 68 27.28 -14.48 -15.13
CA TYR A 68 27.80 -13.16 -14.79
C TYR A 68 27.75 -12.91 -13.28
N VAL A 69 26.67 -13.32 -12.61
CA VAL A 69 26.53 -13.20 -11.16
C VAL A 69 27.54 -14.08 -10.42
N ALA A 70 27.84 -15.27 -10.96
CA ALA A 70 28.85 -16.16 -10.38
C ALA A 70 30.27 -15.58 -10.47
N ALA A 71 30.60 -14.87 -11.56
CA ALA A 71 31.91 -14.24 -11.75
C ALA A 71 32.04 -12.84 -11.11
N ALA A 72 30.92 -12.15 -10.89
CA ALA A 72 30.94 -10.76 -10.42
C ALA A 72 31.10 -10.63 -8.91
N ARG A 73 31.72 -9.52 -8.48
CA ARG A 73 31.67 -9.08 -7.08
C ARG A 73 30.42 -8.24 -6.85
N ARG A 74 29.74 -8.45 -5.72
CA ARG A 74 28.64 -7.58 -5.30
C ARG A 74 29.20 -6.22 -4.87
N THR A 75 28.80 -5.16 -5.55
CA THR A 75 29.25 -3.77 -5.28
C THR A 75 28.33 -3.02 -4.31
N GLY A 76 27.20 -3.61 -3.92
CA GLY A 76 26.22 -3.07 -2.96
C GLY A 76 25.74 -4.09 -1.91
N GLY A 77 25.12 -3.59 -0.84
CA GLY A 77 24.55 -4.39 0.25
C GLY A 77 23.37 -5.28 -0.19
N ARG A 78 22.93 -6.20 0.69
CA ARG A 78 21.72 -7.03 0.46
C ARG A 78 20.56 -6.13 0.02
N LEU A 79 20.02 -6.36 -1.18
CA LEU A 79 18.71 -5.81 -1.56
C LEU A 79 17.77 -6.21 -0.43
N ARG A 80 17.33 -5.23 0.37
CA ARG A 80 16.19 -5.46 1.24
C ARG A 80 15.05 -5.72 0.28
N ARG A 81 14.63 -6.99 0.15
CA ARG A 81 13.33 -7.37 -0.43
C ARG A 81 12.35 -6.32 0.04
N GLY A 82 11.80 -5.53 -0.88
CA GLY A 82 11.10 -4.30 -0.57
C GLY A 82 10.04 -4.51 0.49
N THR A 83 10.39 -4.30 1.76
CA THR A 83 9.43 -3.79 2.72
C THR A 83 9.10 -2.41 2.21
N ALA A 84 7.82 -2.21 1.90
CA ALA A 84 7.22 -0.96 1.44
C ALA A 84 7.97 0.28 1.95
N PRO A 85 8.09 1.35 1.14
CA PRO A 85 8.71 2.59 1.59
C PRO A 85 8.13 2.94 2.95
N ALA A 86 9.00 3.09 3.94
CA ALA A 86 8.58 3.46 5.28
C ALA A 86 7.93 4.84 5.19
N ARG A 87 6.60 4.87 5.02
CA ARG A 87 5.81 6.08 5.20
C ARG A 87 6.09 6.55 6.62
N GLY A 88 6.70 7.74 6.72
CA GLY A 88 6.95 8.40 8.00
C GLY A 88 8.38 8.29 8.51
N SER A 89 9.35 8.84 7.77
CA SER A 89 10.31 9.70 8.48
C SER A 89 9.63 11.06 8.65
N ALA A 90 9.04 11.29 9.83
CA ALA A 90 8.70 12.64 10.24
C ALA A 90 9.95 13.52 10.10
N ASP A 91 9.77 14.79 9.76
CA ASP A 91 10.84 15.79 9.78
C ASP A 91 11.60 15.66 11.12
N PRO A 92 12.95 15.65 11.17
CA PRO A 92 13.70 15.53 12.42
C PRO A 92 13.18 16.43 13.55
N GLY A 93 12.64 17.62 13.23
CA GLY A 93 11.99 18.51 14.18
C GLY A 93 10.64 17.98 14.71
N GLU A 94 9.80 17.41 13.86
CA GLU A 94 8.51 16.82 14.24
C GLU A 94 8.70 15.56 15.10
N ALA A 95 9.74 14.76 14.82
CA ALA A 95 10.07 13.59 15.63
C ALA A 95 10.43 13.95 17.08
N ALA A 96 11.04 15.11 17.35
CA ALA A 96 11.31 15.55 18.71
C ALA A 96 10.00 15.85 19.46
N LEU A 97 9.08 16.59 18.82
CA LEU A 97 7.78 16.97 19.38
C LEU A 97 6.89 15.75 19.66
N VAL A 98 6.90 14.77 18.75
CA VAL A 98 6.14 13.52 18.93
C VAL A 98 6.67 12.75 20.14
N ARG A 99 7.99 12.70 20.38
CA ARG A 99 8.55 11.99 21.55
C ARG A 99 8.20 12.66 22.86
N GLU A 100 8.30 13.98 22.93
CA GLU A 100 7.95 14.75 24.12
C GLU A 100 6.48 14.53 24.48
N TRP A 101 5.58 14.72 23.51
CA TRP A 101 4.15 14.45 23.69
C TRP A 101 3.89 12.98 24.09
N ALA A 102 4.59 12.03 23.48
CA ALA A 102 4.42 10.62 23.79
C ALA A 102 4.80 10.29 25.24
N LEU A 103 5.94 10.80 25.73
CA LEU A 103 6.37 10.62 27.12
C LEU A 103 5.37 11.25 28.10
N GLU A 104 4.86 12.44 27.81
CA GLU A 104 3.82 13.10 28.61
C GLU A 104 2.50 12.31 28.65
N ASN A 105 2.16 11.63 27.56
CA ASN A 105 0.95 10.82 27.43
C ASN A 105 1.17 9.36 27.85
N GLY A 106 2.32 9.04 28.45
CA GLY A 106 2.61 7.72 29.04
C GLY A 106 3.03 6.64 28.05
N TYR A 107 3.43 7.00 26.83
CA TYR A 107 4.01 6.06 25.87
C TYR A 107 5.48 5.79 26.20
N GLU A 108 5.84 4.50 26.26
CA GLU A 108 7.22 4.08 26.46
C GLU A 108 7.97 4.09 25.13
N LEU A 109 9.01 4.93 25.03
CA LEU A 109 9.83 5.09 23.83
C LEU A 109 11.30 4.86 24.14
N SER A 110 12.03 4.27 23.19
CA SER A 110 13.50 4.20 23.29
C SER A 110 14.10 5.60 23.19
N GLY A 111 15.10 5.90 24.02
CA GLY A 111 15.71 7.24 24.11
C GLY A 111 16.30 7.78 22.80
N ARG A 112 16.55 6.91 21.81
CA ARG A 112 16.85 7.26 20.42
C ARG A 112 16.21 6.26 19.46
N GLY A 113 16.04 6.67 18.20
CA GLY A 113 15.56 5.80 17.12
C GLY A 113 14.15 6.12 16.62
N ARG A 114 13.62 5.20 15.80
CA ARG A 114 12.31 5.35 15.14
C ARG A 114 11.19 5.37 16.18
N ILE A 115 10.27 6.32 16.04
CA ILE A 115 9.05 6.38 16.84
C ILE A 115 8.06 5.34 16.28
N PRO A 116 7.42 4.51 17.12
CA PRO A 116 6.40 3.58 16.66
C PRO A 116 5.27 4.30 15.91
N GLY A 117 4.79 3.72 14.81
CA GLY A 117 3.80 4.36 13.94
C GLY A 117 2.51 4.75 14.67
N HIS A 118 2.05 3.92 15.62
CA HIS A 118 0.85 4.21 16.41
C HIS A 118 0.98 5.49 17.26
N VAL A 119 2.20 5.84 17.71
CA VAL A 119 2.47 7.06 18.49
C VAL A 119 2.43 8.30 17.58
N ILE A 120 2.96 8.17 16.36
CA ILE A 120 2.90 9.22 15.34
C ILE A 120 1.44 9.52 14.97
N GLU A 121 0.63 8.48 14.77
CA GLU A 121 -0.80 8.65 14.47
C GLU A 121 -1.57 9.26 15.65
N ALA A 122 -1.34 8.78 16.88
CA ALA A 122 -1.97 9.37 18.06
C ALA A 122 -1.58 10.85 18.27
N TYR A 123 -0.33 11.23 17.95
CA TYR A 123 0.11 12.63 17.95
C TYR A 123 -0.65 13.45 16.90
N LYS A 124 -0.78 12.97 15.66
CA LYS A 124 -1.55 13.65 14.61
C LYS A 124 -3.03 13.81 14.97
N GLU A 125 -3.63 12.79 15.56
CA GLU A 125 -5.01 12.84 16.08
C GLU A 125 -5.16 13.90 17.18
N SER A 126 -4.19 13.98 18.10
CA SER A 126 -4.18 14.99 19.17
C SER A 126 -4.09 16.43 18.65
N LYS A 127 -3.43 16.63 17.49
CA LYS A 127 -3.27 17.96 16.86
C LYS A 127 -4.46 18.35 15.98
N THR A 128 -5.21 17.38 15.47
CA THR A 128 -6.40 17.62 14.63
C THR A 128 -7.69 17.76 15.46
N ALA A 129 -7.74 17.19 16.67
CA ALA A 129 -8.88 17.36 17.58
C ALA A 129 -8.78 18.63 18.45
N LYS A 130 -9.56 19.67 18.12
CA LYS A 130 -9.81 20.83 19.02
C LYS A 130 -10.54 20.38 20.31
N PRO A 131 -10.39 21.11 21.44
CA PRO A 131 -10.59 20.56 22.77
C PRO A 131 -12.07 20.43 23.17
N SER A 132 -12.48 19.24 23.60
CA SER A 132 -13.74 19.03 24.32
C SER A 132 -13.57 19.39 25.80
N LYS A 133 -14.23 20.48 26.23
CA LYS A 133 -14.34 20.93 27.62
C LYS A 133 -14.80 19.77 28.51
N ARG A 134 -13.91 19.19 29.33
CA ARG A 134 -14.34 18.34 30.46
C ARG A 134 -14.92 19.24 31.55
N ARG A 135 -16.24 19.17 31.70
CA ARG A 135 -17.02 19.76 32.80
C ARG A 135 -16.58 19.12 34.12
N ASN A 136 -16.11 19.93 35.07
CA ASN A 136 -15.85 19.52 36.44
C ASN A 136 -17.15 19.04 37.10
N ALA A 137 -17.19 17.77 37.52
CA ALA A 137 -18.14 17.26 38.50
C ALA A 137 -17.39 16.99 39.81
N ARG A 138 -17.44 17.98 40.68
CA ARG A 138 -16.95 17.97 42.06
C ARG A 138 -17.74 16.93 42.86
N LYS A 139 -17.06 15.95 43.45
CA LYS A 139 -17.61 15.09 44.53
C LYS A 139 -16.72 15.28 45.76
N LYS A 140 -17.26 15.94 46.80
CA LYS A 140 -16.83 15.86 48.21
C LYS A 140 -17.83 16.63 49.10
N SER A 141 -18.86 15.95 49.58
CA SER A 141 -19.05 15.56 50.99
C SER A 141 -20.23 14.60 51.05
#